data_AF-A0A7V9QCD0-F1
#
_entry.id   AF-A0A7V9QCD0-F1
#
_cell.length_a   1.000
_cell.length_b   1.000
_cell.length_c   1.000
_cell.angle_alpha   90.00
_cell.angle_beta   90.00
_cell.angle_gamma   90.00
#
_symmetry.space_group_name_H-M   'P 1'
#
loop_
_entity.id
_entity.type
_entity.pdbx_description
1 polymer ?
#
loop_
_entity_poly.entity_id
_entity_poly.type
_entity_poly.pdbx_seq_one_letter_code
_entity_poly.pdbx_strand_id
1 'polypeptide(L)'
;MSDESSLELKVVDGLRLDEDVRSALRPGALIEDRQGRARRLPRYFYEVPSWQFACEFRLSPNFSLWEFLNVDLRENEQMRQFPRYAPCAVTSLAAHLELFRGAVGTPVHIAANGGYRTPSHEFSGYASPHLWGTAVNIYRIGDQMLDEKDQIGKFGSLARDILPGVCARPYGRGPLESDDHLHLDIGFVNVVPHDAPGEGGEQAAEALAGAGEEAK
;
A
#
# COMPACT_ATOMS: atom_id res chain seq x y z
N MET A 1 4.05 -34.76 -13.12
CA MET A 1 3.03 -33.73 -12.87
C MET A 1 3.46 -33.05 -11.61
N SER A 2 4.23 -31.98 -11.77
CA SER A 2 4.76 -31.20 -10.65
C SER A 2 3.60 -30.51 -9.95
N ASP A 3 3.60 -30.63 -8.63
CA ASP A 3 2.76 -29.90 -7.70
C ASP A 3 2.94 -28.40 -7.97
N GLU A 4 2.05 -27.81 -8.77
CA GLU A 4 1.85 -26.36 -8.77
C GLU A 4 1.23 -26.02 -7.43
N SER A 5 2.08 -25.99 -6.39
CA SER A 5 1.79 -25.25 -5.17
C SER A 5 1.59 -23.82 -5.65
N SER A 6 0.34 -23.43 -5.90
CA SER A 6 0.02 -22.04 -6.09
C SER A 6 0.46 -21.36 -4.82
N LEU A 7 1.50 -20.52 -4.90
CA LEU A 7 1.80 -19.62 -3.82
C LEU A 7 0.50 -18.85 -3.58
N GLU A 8 -0.13 -19.06 -2.42
CA GLU A 8 -1.36 -18.39 -2.05
C GLU A 8 -1.02 -17.32 -1.01
N LEU A 9 -1.51 -16.10 -1.21
CA LEU A 9 -1.36 -15.04 -0.21
C LEU A 9 -2.39 -15.26 0.89
N LYS A 10 -1.92 -15.76 2.03
CA LYS A 10 -2.75 -15.89 3.23
C LYS A 10 -3.26 -14.52 3.68
N VAL A 11 -4.58 -14.36 3.69
CA VAL A 11 -5.24 -13.18 4.27
C VAL A 11 -5.33 -13.33 5.78
N VAL A 12 -5.03 -12.26 6.51
CA VAL A 12 -5.17 -12.17 7.96
C VAL A 12 -6.01 -10.95 8.36
N ASP A 13 -6.83 -11.12 9.39
CA ASP A 13 -7.45 -10.00 10.11
C ASP A 13 -6.43 -9.41 11.09
N GLY A 14 -6.02 -8.17 10.84
CA GLY A 14 -5.07 -7.46 11.68
C GLY A 14 -5.48 -7.40 13.14
N LEU A 15 -6.78 -7.37 13.47
CA LEU A 15 -7.24 -7.36 14.87
C LEU A 15 -6.91 -8.64 15.64
N ARG A 16 -6.63 -9.74 14.93
CA ARG A 16 -6.34 -11.06 15.50
C ARG A 16 -4.84 -11.38 15.59
N LEU A 17 -3.98 -10.47 15.15
CA LEU A 17 -2.53 -10.61 15.27
C LEU A 17 -2.06 -10.43 16.72
N ASP A 18 -0.82 -10.84 16.99
CA ASP A 18 -0.16 -10.63 18.29
C ASP A 18 -0.10 -9.13 18.63
N GLU A 19 -0.10 -8.83 19.93
CA GLU A 19 -0.20 -7.45 20.43
C GLU A 19 0.84 -6.51 19.84
N ASP A 20 2.11 -6.94 19.78
CA ASP A 20 3.21 -6.13 19.23
C ASP A 20 2.99 -5.82 17.74
N VAL A 21 2.49 -6.79 16.98
CA VAL A 21 2.16 -6.63 15.56
C VAL A 21 0.97 -5.70 15.39
N ARG A 22 -0.08 -5.84 16.21
CA ARG A 22 -1.25 -4.94 16.17
C ARG A 22 -0.88 -3.52 16.53
N SER A 23 -0.01 -3.34 17.53
CA SER A 23 0.47 -2.02 17.94
C SER A 23 1.21 -1.33 16.80
N ALA A 24 2.01 -2.08 16.03
CA ALA A 24 2.73 -1.57 14.86
C ALA A 24 1.80 -1.23 13.67
N LEU A 25 0.87 -2.14 13.34
CA LEU A 25 -0.01 -2.01 12.17
C LEU A 25 -1.24 -1.14 12.41
N ARG A 26 -1.65 -0.96 13.67
CA ARG A 26 -2.83 -0.17 14.07
C ARG A 26 -4.08 -0.47 13.22
N PRO A 27 -4.46 -1.76 13.08
CA PRO A 27 -5.49 -2.20 12.14
C PRO A 27 -6.83 -1.48 12.38
N GLY A 28 -7.38 -0.86 11.33
CA GLY A 28 -8.67 -0.17 11.41
C GLY A 28 -8.69 1.12 12.23
N ALA A 29 -7.55 1.58 12.76
CA ALA A 29 -7.49 2.81 13.55
C ALA A 29 -7.76 4.06 12.69
N LEU A 30 -8.30 5.10 13.32
CA LEU A 30 -8.45 6.42 12.70
C LEU A 30 -7.18 7.24 12.87
N ILE A 31 -6.72 7.83 11.78
CA ILE A 31 -5.62 8.79 11.74
C ILE A 31 -6.01 10.02 10.92
N GLU A 32 -5.46 11.17 11.25
CA GLU A 32 -5.78 12.42 10.53
C GLU A 32 -4.83 12.65 9.36
N ASP A 33 -5.38 13.10 8.24
CA ASP A 33 -4.57 13.66 7.16
C ASP A 33 -4.10 15.08 7.48
N ARG A 34 -3.29 15.68 6.60
CA ARG A 34 -2.75 17.04 6.79
C ARG A 34 -3.82 18.13 6.86
N GLN A 35 -5.06 17.84 6.49
CA GLN A 35 -6.20 18.74 6.54
C GLN A 35 -7.11 18.45 7.75
N GLY A 36 -6.70 17.57 8.67
CA GLY A 36 -7.48 17.17 9.83
C GLY A 36 -8.62 16.21 9.50
N ARG A 37 -8.66 15.63 8.29
CA ARG A 37 -9.73 14.67 7.93
C ARG A 37 -9.34 13.29 8.42
N ALA A 38 -10.26 12.65 9.15
CA ALA A 38 -10.07 11.29 9.63
C ALA A 38 -10.05 10.28 8.46
N ARG A 39 -9.07 9.37 8.50
CA ARG A 39 -8.87 8.26 7.57
C ARG A 39 -8.72 6.97 8.36
N ARG A 40 -9.40 5.90 7.93
CA ARG A 40 -9.35 4.58 8.57
C ARG A 40 -8.26 3.72 7.94
N LEU A 41 -7.28 3.30 8.74
CA LEU A 41 -6.19 2.43 8.31
C LEU A 41 -6.70 1.05 7.87
N PRO A 42 -5.93 0.32 7.04
CA PRO A 42 -6.27 -1.05 6.65
C PRO A 42 -6.45 -1.95 7.87
N ARG A 43 -7.38 -2.90 7.75
CA ARG A 43 -7.57 -3.97 8.73
C ARG A 43 -7.05 -5.32 8.24
N TYR A 44 -7.25 -5.61 6.95
CA TYR A 44 -6.88 -6.88 6.37
C TYR A 44 -5.55 -6.78 5.64
N PHE A 45 -4.71 -7.77 5.87
CA PHE A 45 -3.36 -7.84 5.35
C PHE A 45 -3.10 -9.20 4.71
N TYR A 46 -2.19 -9.24 3.75
CA TYR A 46 -1.52 -10.46 3.36
C TYR A 46 -0.35 -10.73 4.30
N GLU A 47 -0.28 -11.95 4.83
CA GLU A 47 0.88 -12.44 5.57
C GLU A 47 1.98 -12.83 4.57
N VAL A 48 3.16 -12.25 4.75
CA VAL A 48 4.35 -12.50 3.95
C VAL A 48 5.29 -13.33 4.82
N PRO A 49 5.47 -14.63 4.58
CA PRO A 49 6.17 -15.52 5.50
C PRO A 49 7.70 -15.43 5.41
N SER A 50 8.24 -14.99 4.27
CA SER A 50 9.69 -14.91 4.07
C SER A 50 10.07 -13.94 2.94
N TRP A 51 11.36 -13.59 2.89
CA TRP A 51 11.92 -12.79 1.81
C TRP A 51 11.81 -13.50 0.45
N GLN A 52 12.16 -14.79 0.43
CA GLN A 52 12.06 -15.61 -0.78
C GLN A 52 10.64 -15.62 -1.35
N PHE A 53 9.64 -15.82 -0.47
CA PHE A 53 8.25 -15.76 -0.87
C PHE A 53 7.90 -14.39 -1.48
N ALA A 54 8.32 -13.29 -0.86
CA ALA A 54 8.06 -11.94 -1.38
C ALA A 54 8.71 -11.70 -2.75
N CYS A 55 9.88 -12.30 -3.02
CA CYS A 55 10.56 -12.21 -4.30
C CYS A 55 9.85 -13.02 -5.40
N GLU A 56 9.37 -14.21 -5.07
CA GLU A 56 8.76 -15.15 -6.01
C GLU A 56 7.28 -14.83 -6.28
N PHE A 57 6.56 -14.29 -5.29
CA PHE A 57 5.15 -13.96 -5.42
C PHE A 57 4.95 -12.74 -6.31
N ARG A 58 4.34 -12.95 -7.48
CA ARG A 58 3.97 -11.89 -8.42
C ARG A 58 2.58 -11.34 -8.10
N LEU A 59 2.51 -10.04 -7.77
CA LEU A 59 1.23 -9.33 -7.62
C LEU A 59 0.62 -8.99 -8.99
N SER A 60 1.47 -8.79 -9.99
CA SER A 60 1.12 -8.65 -11.40
C SER A 60 2.26 -9.21 -12.27
N PRO A 61 2.08 -9.41 -13.59
CA PRO A 61 3.08 -10.06 -14.43
C PRO A 61 4.50 -9.51 -14.32
N ASN A 62 4.65 -8.21 -14.10
CA ASN A 62 5.94 -7.53 -14.03
C ASN A 62 6.31 -6.99 -12.65
N PHE A 63 5.48 -7.20 -11.62
CA PHE A 63 5.77 -6.72 -10.28
C PHE A 63 5.61 -7.81 -9.21
N SER A 64 6.66 -8.00 -8.43
CA SER A 64 6.68 -8.94 -7.30
C SER A 64 6.37 -8.22 -5.99
N LEU A 65 5.85 -8.95 -5.00
CA LEU A 65 5.41 -8.38 -3.73
C LEU A 65 6.51 -7.60 -3.00
N TRP A 66 7.75 -8.07 -3.03
CA TRP A 66 8.87 -7.41 -2.34
C TRP A 66 9.08 -5.95 -2.78
N GLU A 67 8.78 -5.61 -4.03
CA GLU A 67 8.99 -4.26 -4.59
C GLU A 67 8.08 -3.23 -3.92
N PHE A 68 6.99 -3.68 -3.30
CA PHE A 68 6.04 -2.84 -2.58
C PHE A 68 6.30 -2.78 -1.09
N LEU A 69 7.26 -3.53 -0.54
CA LEU A 69 7.51 -3.55 0.89
C LEU A 69 8.69 -2.61 1.22
N ASN A 70 8.40 -1.44 1.81
CA ASN A 70 9.48 -0.63 2.38
C ASN A 70 9.90 -1.23 3.71
N VAL A 71 11.12 -1.77 3.76
CA VAL A 71 11.74 -2.18 5.01
C VAL A 71 13.16 -1.64 5.07
N ASP A 72 13.33 -0.60 5.87
CA ASP A 72 14.61 0.02 6.18
C ASP A 72 14.87 -0.01 7.70
N LEU A 73 15.94 0.66 8.14
CA LEU A 73 16.31 0.74 9.56
C LEU A 73 15.35 1.62 10.39
N ARG A 74 14.48 2.40 9.74
CA ARG A 74 13.49 3.30 10.32
C ARG A 74 12.15 2.61 10.56
N GLU A 75 11.98 1.42 10.00
CA GLU A 75 10.83 0.57 10.27
C GLU A 75 10.87 0.03 11.71
N ASN A 76 9.69 -0.20 12.29
CA ASN A 76 9.54 -0.81 13.62
C ASN A 76 10.27 -2.16 13.69
N GLU A 77 10.96 -2.43 14.79
CA GLU A 77 11.81 -3.62 14.93
C GLU A 77 11.08 -4.94 14.66
N GLN A 78 9.85 -5.05 15.16
CA GLN A 78 9.01 -6.22 14.92
C GLN A 78 8.67 -6.37 13.43
N MET A 79 8.45 -5.25 12.73
CA MET A 79 8.06 -5.22 11.32
C MET A 79 9.25 -5.44 10.36
N ARG A 80 10.48 -5.37 10.86
CA ARG A 80 11.68 -5.74 10.08
C ARG A 80 11.82 -7.25 9.92
N GLN A 81 11.21 -8.03 10.80
CA GLN A 81 11.28 -9.49 10.81
C GLN A 81 10.10 -10.12 10.06
N PHE A 82 10.25 -11.37 9.62
CA PHE A 82 9.15 -12.14 9.04
C PHE A 82 8.43 -12.93 10.15
N PRO A 83 7.10 -13.13 10.06
CA PRO A 83 6.23 -12.71 8.97
C PRO A 83 5.99 -11.20 8.93
N ARG A 84 5.91 -10.65 7.71
CA ARG A 84 5.54 -9.26 7.44
C ARG A 84 4.10 -9.19 6.95
N TYR A 85 3.53 -7.99 6.95
CA TYR A 85 2.12 -7.79 6.62
C TYR A 85 1.96 -6.66 5.61
N ALA A 86 1.33 -6.94 4.47
CA ALA A 86 1.05 -5.95 3.43
C ALA A 86 -0.47 -5.71 3.35
N PRO A 87 -0.96 -4.47 3.34
CA PRO A 87 -2.39 -4.22 3.16
C PRO A 87 -2.92 -4.88 1.89
N CYS A 88 -4.11 -5.48 1.93
CA CYS A 88 -4.64 -6.20 0.78
C CYS A 88 -4.79 -5.33 -0.48
N ALA A 89 -4.97 -4.02 -0.30
CA ALA A 89 -5.07 -3.03 -1.37
C ALA A 89 -3.80 -2.89 -2.24
N VAL A 90 -2.66 -3.45 -1.83
CA VAL A 90 -1.41 -3.47 -2.62
C VAL A 90 -1.60 -4.15 -3.99
N THR A 91 -2.52 -5.11 -4.08
CA THR A 91 -2.87 -5.77 -5.36
C THR A 91 -3.51 -4.80 -6.36
N SER A 92 -4.35 -3.88 -5.90
CA SER A 92 -4.94 -2.84 -6.74
C SER A 92 -3.87 -1.89 -7.27
N LEU A 93 -2.89 -1.50 -6.43
CA LEU A 93 -1.77 -0.68 -6.87
C LEU A 93 -0.91 -1.41 -7.92
N ALA A 94 -0.59 -2.69 -7.68
CA ALA A 94 0.17 -3.49 -8.64
C ALA A 94 -0.53 -3.62 -10.00
N ALA A 95 -1.86 -3.73 -10.02
CA ALA A 95 -2.65 -3.73 -11.25
C ALA A 95 -2.57 -2.39 -12.00
N HIS A 96 -2.61 -1.26 -11.29
CA HIS A 96 -2.42 0.07 -11.90
C HIS A 96 -1.01 0.24 -12.46
N LEU A 97 0.01 -0.25 -11.74
CA LEU A 97 1.39 -0.19 -12.21
C LEU A 97 1.64 -1.10 -13.42
N GLU A 98 0.94 -2.22 -13.54
CA GLU A 98 1.00 -3.06 -14.74
C GLU A 98 0.46 -2.33 -15.97
N LEU A 99 -0.68 -1.65 -15.84
CA LEU A 99 -1.23 -0.79 -16.91
C LEU A 99 -0.27 0.35 -17.26
N PHE A 100 0.30 1.01 -16.25
CA PHE A 100 1.27 2.08 -16.43
C PHE A 100 2.52 1.60 -17.16
N ARG A 101 3.08 0.46 -16.72
CA ARG A 101 4.23 -0.20 -17.37
C ARG A 101 3.92 -0.51 -18.83
N GLY A 102 2.72 -1.03 -19.11
CA GLY A 102 2.26 -1.30 -20.48
C GLY A 102 2.26 -0.04 -21.36
N ALA A 103 1.78 1.09 -20.82
CA ALA A 103 1.73 2.36 -21.54
C ALA A 103 3.10 3.02 -21.75
N VAL A 104 4.02 2.92 -20.78
CA VAL A 104 5.40 3.42 -20.97
C VAL A 104 6.23 2.51 -21.87
N GLY A 105 5.86 1.23 -22.00
CA GLY A 105 6.50 0.26 -22.91
C GLY A 105 7.90 -0.19 -22.47
N THR A 106 8.30 0.06 -21.23
CA THR A 106 9.62 -0.24 -20.68
C THR A 106 9.53 -0.53 -19.18
N PRO A 107 10.54 -1.15 -18.52
CA PRO A 107 10.49 -1.41 -17.08
C PRO A 107 10.26 -0.15 -16.24
N VAL A 108 9.50 -0.31 -15.15
CA VAL A 108 9.24 0.74 -14.15
C VAL A 108 9.87 0.28 -12.85
N HIS A 109 10.78 1.06 -12.29
CA HIS A 109 11.55 0.67 -11.10
C HIS A 109 11.07 1.43 -9.86
N ILE A 110 10.57 0.67 -8.89
CA ILE A 110 10.11 1.16 -7.60
C ILE A 110 11.31 1.41 -6.68
N ALA A 111 11.32 2.54 -5.98
CA ALA A 111 12.35 2.85 -5.00
C ALA A 111 12.23 1.91 -3.80
N ALA A 112 13.37 1.47 -3.25
CA ALA A 112 13.38 0.54 -2.11
C ALA A 112 12.63 1.08 -0.87
N ASN A 113 12.62 2.41 -0.69
CA ASN A 113 11.88 3.10 0.37
C ASN A 113 10.54 3.69 -0.09
N GLY A 114 10.07 3.23 -1.26
CA GLY A 114 9.00 3.84 -2.02
C GLY A 114 7.66 3.12 -1.96
N GLY A 115 7.55 1.97 -1.30
CA GLY A 115 6.32 1.17 -1.25
C GLY A 115 5.47 1.40 0.01
N TYR A 116 4.72 0.36 0.40
CA TYR A 116 4.01 0.27 1.68
C TYR A 116 4.95 0.52 2.85
N ARG A 117 4.49 1.37 3.78
CA ARG A 117 5.18 1.71 5.03
C ARG A 117 4.25 1.42 6.20
N THR A 118 4.73 0.78 7.27
CA THR A 118 3.84 0.52 8.41
C THR A 118 3.46 1.82 9.15
N PRO A 119 2.29 1.88 9.81
CA PRO A 119 1.91 3.03 10.63
C PRO A 119 2.89 3.37 11.75
N SER A 120 3.68 2.42 12.23
CA SER A 120 4.71 2.62 13.26
C SER A 120 6.09 3.03 12.76
N HIS A 121 6.33 3.05 11.46
CA HIS A 121 7.60 3.48 10.88
C HIS A 121 7.94 4.93 11.26
N GLU A 122 9.22 5.27 11.49
CA GLU A 122 9.66 6.58 12.01
C GLU A 122 9.16 7.78 11.17
N PHE A 123 9.21 7.66 9.84
CA PHE A 123 8.68 8.66 8.91
C PHE A 123 7.18 8.56 8.60
N SER A 124 6.43 7.70 9.28
CA SER A 124 4.97 7.69 9.19
C SER A 124 4.41 8.88 9.97
N GLY A 125 3.83 9.81 9.24
CA GLY A 125 3.19 10.99 9.80
C GLY A 125 2.04 11.42 8.91
N TYR A 126 0.92 11.77 9.55
CA TYR A 126 -0.38 11.98 8.90
C TYR A 126 -0.87 10.76 8.11
N ALA A 127 -2.11 10.80 7.62
CA ALA A 127 -2.62 9.80 6.69
C ALA A 127 -1.94 9.92 5.31
N SER A 128 -0.80 9.26 5.15
CA SER A 128 -0.13 9.05 3.85
C SER A 128 -0.67 7.78 3.18
N PRO A 129 -0.99 7.79 1.87
CA PRO A 129 -1.43 6.58 1.15
C PRO A 129 -0.40 5.43 1.16
N HIS A 130 0.88 5.69 1.45
CA HIS A 130 1.86 4.62 1.73
C HIS A 130 1.42 3.70 2.90
N LEU A 131 0.64 4.20 3.87
CA LEU A 131 0.11 3.39 4.98
C LEU A 131 -1.01 2.44 4.56
N TRP A 132 -1.58 2.64 3.37
CA TRP A 132 -2.59 1.78 2.77
C TRP A 132 -2.01 0.79 1.75
N GLY A 133 -0.71 0.86 1.47
CA GLY A 133 -0.10 0.06 0.40
C GLY A 133 -0.57 0.48 -0.98
N THR A 134 -1.07 1.71 -1.12
CA THR A 134 -1.69 2.25 -2.33
C THR A 134 -0.90 3.40 -2.94
N ALA A 135 0.33 3.61 -2.49
CA ALA A 135 1.28 4.58 -3.04
C ALA A 135 2.59 3.92 -3.41
N VAL A 136 3.26 4.50 -4.40
CA VAL A 136 4.59 4.11 -4.82
C VAL A 136 5.45 5.33 -5.17
N ASN A 137 6.75 5.23 -4.89
CA ASN A 137 7.77 6.14 -5.43
C ASN A 137 8.56 5.39 -6.52
N ILE A 138 8.54 5.91 -7.74
CA ILE A 138 9.27 5.37 -8.89
C ILE A 138 10.49 6.24 -9.11
N TYR A 139 11.69 5.66 -9.08
CA TYR A 139 12.93 6.41 -9.25
C TYR A 139 13.49 6.33 -10.68
N ARG A 140 13.03 5.36 -11.47
CA ARG A 140 13.53 5.12 -12.83
C ARG A 140 12.49 4.44 -13.72
N ILE A 141 12.41 4.85 -14.99
CA ILE A 141 11.62 4.20 -16.04
C ILE A 141 12.52 3.91 -17.24
N GLY A 142 12.74 2.63 -17.53
CA GLY A 142 13.76 2.17 -18.46
C GLY A 142 15.14 2.70 -18.04
N ASP A 143 15.74 3.51 -18.92
CA ASP A 143 17.05 4.15 -18.68
C ASP A 143 16.93 5.59 -18.14
N GLN A 144 15.71 6.10 -17.94
CA GLN A 144 15.47 7.47 -17.48
C GLN A 144 15.33 7.52 -15.97
N MET A 145 16.27 8.17 -15.29
CA MET A 145 16.12 8.56 -13.89
C MET A 145 15.01 9.60 -13.76
N LEU A 146 14.29 9.56 -12.64
CA LEU A 146 13.19 10.48 -12.34
C LEU A 146 13.62 11.50 -11.29
N ASP A 147 14.66 12.27 -11.61
CA ASP A 147 15.29 13.28 -10.76
C ASP A 147 15.25 14.70 -11.37
N GLU A 148 14.60 14.86 -12.53
CA GLU A 148 14.36 16.17 -13.13
C GLU A 148 12.87 16.41 -13.44
N LYS A 149 12.54 17.70 -13.51
CA LYS A 149 11.17 18.21 -13.67
C LYS A 149 10.48 17.67 -14.91
N ASP A 150 11.19 17.57 -16.02
CA ASP A 150 10.60 17.21 -17.31
C ASP A 150 10.19 15.74 -17.33
N GLN A 151 11.01 14.84 -16.80
CA GLN A 151 10.74 13.40 -16.72
C GLN A 151 9.61 13.13 -15.73
N ILE A 152 9.68 13.71 -14.51
CA ILE A 152 8.62 13.56 -13.51
C ILE A 152 7.29 14.10 -14.05
N GLY A 153 7.30 15.30 -14.67
CA GLY A 153 6.10 15.91 -15.24
C GLY A 153 5.51 15.10 -16.40
N LYS A 154 6.35 14.59 -17.31
CA LYS A 154 5.95 13.76 -18.44
C LYS A 154 5.26 12.48 -17.98
N PHE A 155 5.92 11.70 -17.12
CA PHE A 155 5.39 10.40 -16.68
C PHE A 155 4.22 10.56 -15.71
N GLY A 156 4.22 11.59 -14.86
CA GLY A 156 3.07 11.92 -14.02
C GLY A 156 1.83 12.33 -14.84
N SER A 157 2.02 13.04 -15.95
CA SER A 157 0.90 13.38 -16.86
C SER A 157 0.36 12.15 -17.57
N LEU A 158 1.25 11.32 -18.11
CA LEU A 158 0.86 10.04 -18.72
C LEU A 158 0.08 9.15 -17.76
N ALA A 159 0.53 9.04 -16.50
CA ALA A 159 -0.16 8.25 -15.48
C ALA A 159 -1.60 8.74 -15.28
N ARG A 160 -1.80 10.07 -15.14
CA ARG A 160 -3.13 10.68 -14.98
C ARG A 160 -4.05 10.47 -16.19
N ASP A 161 -3.48 10.40 -17.40
CA ASP A 161 -4.25 10.22 -18.63
C ASP A 161 -4.80 8.79 -18.78
N ILE A 162 -4.08 7.80 -18.26
CA ILE A 162 -4.41 6.37 -18.50
C ILE A 162 -4.96 5.64 -17.27
N LEU A 163 -4.69 6.13 -16.05
CA LEU A 163 -5.06 5.46 -14.81
C LEU A 163 -6.21 6.21 -14.13
N PRO A 164 -7.42 5.64 -14.08
CA PRO A 164 -8.54 6.25 -13.37
C PRO A 164 -8.22 6.50 -11.90
N GLY A 165 -8.45 7.74 -11.43
CA GLY A 165 -8.33 8.08 -10.02
C GLY A 165 -6.90 8.11 -9.47
N VAL A 166 -5.87 7.99 -10.31
CA VAL A 166 -4.48 8.12 -9.85
C VAL A 166 -4.18 9.58 -9.49
N CYS A 167 -3.49 9.76 -8.37
CA CYS A 167 -2.83 11.00 -8.00
C CYS A 167 -1.35 10.87 -8.36
N ALA A 168 -0.80 11.90 -9.02
CA ALA A 168 0.62 12.00 -9.29
C ALA A 168 1.12 13.33 -8.72
N ARG A 169 2.11 13.29 -7.83
CA ARG A 169 2.65 14.52 -7.22
C ARG A 169 3.38 15.35 -8.27
N PRO A 170 3.25 16.69 -8.21
CA PRO A 170 4.03 17.56 -9.08
C PRO A 170 5.51 17.58 -8.65
N TYR A 171 6.38 17.96 -9.58
CA TYR A 171 7.78 18.22 -9.30
C TYR A 171 7.95 19.37 -8.32
N GLY A 172 8.76 19.17 -7.27
CA GLY A 172 9.14 20.23 -6.34
C GLY A 172 9.58 19.71 -4.97
N ARG A 173 9.89 20.65 -4.07
CA ARG A 173 10.41 20.36 -2.71
C ARG A 173 9.40 20.67 -1.60
N GLY A 174 8.22 21.15 -1.97
CA GLY A 174 7.17 21.53 -1.06
C GLY A 174 6.40 20.34 -0.48
N PRO A 175 5.47 20.62 0.45
CA PRO A 175 4.48 19.64 0.90
C PRO A 175 3.75 19.00 -0.28
N LEU A 176 3.72 17.66 -0.34
CA LEU A 176 3.04 16.90 -1.40
C LEU A 176 3.66 17.05 -2.80
N GLU A 177 4.92 17.47 -2.88
CA GLU A 177 5.74 17.47 -4.09
C GLU A 177 6.84 16.40 -3.98
N SER A 178 7.50 16.09 -5.09
CA SER A 178 8.71 15.25 -5.12
C SER A 178 9.69 15.74 -6.19
N ASP A 179 11.00 15.74 -5.93
CA ASP A 179 12.03 16.21 -6.87
C ASP A 179 13.08 15.15 -7.25
N ASP A 180 13.02 13.97 -6.64
CA ASP A 180 13.96 12.85 -6.84
C ASP A 180 13.25 11.51 -7.20
N HIS A 181 11.93 11.55 -7.36
CA HIS A 181 11.11 10.42 -7.81
C HIS A 181 9.75 10.90 -8.34
N LEU A 182 9.07 10.03 -9.09
CA LEU A 182 7.64 10.15 -9.37
C LEU A 182 6.85 9.43 -8.27
N HIS A 183 6.04 10.17 -7.52
CA HIS A 183 5.07 9.59 -6.60
C HIS A 183 3.74 9.36 -7.31
N LEU A 184 3.22 8.13 -7.26
CA LEU A 184 1.88 7.77 -7.69
C LEU A 184 1.10 7.16 -6.53
N ASP A 185 -0.17 7.51 -6.38
CA ASP A 185 -1.07 6.85 -5.44
C ASP A 185 -2.50 6.72 -5.98
N ILE A 186 -3.24 5.75 -5.46
CA ILE A 186 -4.68 5.54 -5.78
C ILE A 186 -5.58 5.90 -4.59
N GLY A 187 -5.10 6.75 -3.67
CA GLY A 187 -5.83 7.19 -2.49
C GLY A 187 -5.92 6.16 -1.36
N PHE A 188 -6.86 6.38 -0.44
CA PHE A 188 -7.02 5.62 0.82
C PHE A 188 -7.91 4.38 0.66
N VAL A 189 -7.53 3.47 -0.25
CA VAL A 189 -8.33 2.27 -0.56
C VAL A 189 -8.19 1.23 0.54
N ASN A 190 -9.31 0.84 1.14
CA ASN A 190 -9.38 -0.32 2.02
C ASN A 190 -10.04 -1.49 1.27
N VAL A 191 -9.41 -2.65 1.31
CA VAL A 191 -9.93 -3.89 0.72
C VAL A 191 -10.33 -4.84 1.84
N VAL A 192 -11.53 -5.39 1.71
CA VAL A 192 -12.04 -6.47 2.55
C VAL A 192 -12.17 -7.70 1.65
N PRO A 193 -11.30 -8.72 1.80
CA PRO A 193 -11.39 -9.94 1.01
C PRO A 193 -12.72 -10.68 1.23
N HIS A 194 -13.24 -11.36 0.21
CA HIS A 194 -14.53 -12.07 0.30
C HIS A 194 -14.56 -13.16 1.39
N ASP A 195 -13.41 -13.75 1.66
CA ASP A 195 -13.15 -14.78 2.66
C ASP A 195 -12.47 -14.20 3.91
N ALA A 196 -12.63 -12.89 4.14
CA ALA A 196 -12.04 -12.18 5.26
C ALA A 196 -12.31 -12.90 6.60
N PRO A 197 -11.25 -13.27 7.35
CA PRO A 197 -11.41 -13.92 8.65
C PRO A 197 -12.17 -12.99 9.61
N GLY A 198 -13.27 -13.46 10.19
CA GLY A 198 -13.93 -12.77 11.30
C GLY A 198 -15.09 -11.84 10.96
N GLU A 199 -15.57 -11.79 9.71
CA GLU A 199 -16.74 -10.98 9.33
C GLU A 199 -18.07 -11.41 9.99
N GLY A 200 -18.14 -12.58 10.62
CA GLY A 200 -19.36 -13.12 11.22
C GLY A 200 -19.91 -12.42 12.47
N GLY A 201 -19.47 -11.20 12.84
CA GLY A 201 -19.90 -10.59 14.11
C GLY A 201 -19.90 -9.06 14.23
N GLU A 202 -19.17 -8.30 13.42
CA GLU A 202 -19.05 -6.84 13.63
C GLU A 202 -20.07 -5.99 12.85
N GLN A 203 -20.57 -6.46 11.69
CA GLN A 203 -21.65 -5.73 10.99
C GLN A 203 -22.95 -5.68 11.81
N ALA A 204 -23.16 -6.61 12.74
CA ALA A 204 -24.30 -6.58 13.67
C ALA A 204 -24.13 -5.52 14.78
N ALA A 205 -22.90 -5.21 15.20
CA ALA A 205 -22.65 -4.31 16.33
C ALA A 205 -22.82 -2.82 15.96
N GLU A 206 -22.36 -2.41 14.77
CA GLU A 206 -22.58 -1.02 14.30
C GLU A 206 -24.05 -0.75 13.92
N ALA A 207 -24.76 -1.75 13.37
CA ALA A 207 -26.19 -1.63 13.07
C ALA A 207 -27.06 -1.53 14.35
N LEU A 208 -26.66 -2.17 15.44
CA LEU A 208 -27.38 -2.09 16.72
C LEU A 208 -27.06 -0.82 17.52
N ALA A 209 -25.85 -0.25 17.38
CA ALA A 209 -25.49 1.00 18.05
C ALA A 209 -26.21 2.23 17.45
N GLY A 210 -26.45 2.25 16.13
CA GLY A 210 -27.19 3.34 15.47
C GLY A 210 -28.71 3.32 15.69
N ALA A 211 -29.29 2.16 16.02
CA ALA A 211 -30.73 2.03 16.24
C ALA A 211 -31.18 2.39 17.67
N GLY A 212 -30.24 2.62 18.59
CA GLY A 212 -30.53 2.90 20.00
C GLY A 212 -30.72 4.39 20.35
N GLU A 213 -30.36 5.31 19.47
CA GLU A 213 -30.37 6.76 19.76
C GLU A 213 -31.62 7.52 19.28
N GLU A 214 -32.52 6.92 18.51
CA GLU A 214 -33.78 7.59 18.06
C GLU A 214 -35.03 7.24 18.88
N ALA A 215 -34.89 6.50 19.98
CA ALA A 215 -36.01 6.19 20.87
C ALA A 215 -35.79 6.74 22.28
N LYS A 216 -35.88 8.08 22.43
CA LYS A 216 -36.23 8.73 23.70
C LYS A 216 -36.78 10.14 23.50
#